data_AF-A0A318S033-F1
#
_entry.id   AF-A0A318S033-F1
#
_cell.length_a   1.000
_cell.length_b   1.000
_cell.length_c   1.000
_cell.angle_alpha   90.00
_cell.angle_beta   90.00
_cell.angle_gamma   90.00
#
_symmetry.space_group_name_H-M   'P 1'
#
loop_
_entity.id
_entity.type
_entity.pdbx_description
1 polymer ?
#
loop_
_entity_poly.entity_id
_entity_poly.type
_entity_poly.pdbx_seq_one_letter_code
_entity_poly.pdbx_strand_id
1 'polypeptide(L)'
;MASVDVTSELARARAAFREGEDREALALLRRARDAQEAGSVGWASLERLVGLVLIHMQREVEGTFALERSDAVLDAAGAPTPTLEGWETS
;
A
#
# COMPACT_ATOMS: atom_id res chain seq x y z
N MET A 1 15.00 16.71 -5.67
CA MET A 1 14.04 15.60 -5.59
C MET A 1 12.67 16.21 -5.40
N ALA A 2 11.72 15.97 -6.31
CA ALA A 2 10.35 16.44 -6.10
C ALA A 2 9.80 15.77 -4.84
N SER A 3 9.25 16.56 -3.90
CA SER A 3 8.55 16.02 -2.74
C SER A 3 7.37 15.20 -3.25
N VAL A 4 7.38 13.89 -3.01
CA VAL A 4 6.24 13.03 -3.31
C VAL A 4 5.13 13.42 -2.35
N ASP A 5 4.04 13.98 -2.87
CA ASP A 5 2.82 14.18 -2.09
C ASP A 5 2.09 12.85 -2.00
N VAL A 6 2.26 12.18 -0.86
CA VAL A 6 1.72 10.86 -0.56
C VAL A 6 0.19 10.83 -0.64
N THR A 7 -0.48 11.92 -0.29
CA THR A 7 -1.95 12.01 -0.40
C THR A 7 -2.39 11.99 -1.85
N SER A 8 -1.70 12.74 -2.73
CA SER A 8 -1.98 12.76 -4.16
C SER A 8 -1.72 11.41 -4.83
N GLU A 9 -0.62 10.73 -4.48
CA GLU A 9 -0.26 9.42 -5.04
C GLU A 9 -1.24 8.35 -4.59
N LEU A 10 -1.69 8.40 -3.32
CA LEU A 10 -2.69 7.46 -2.81
C LEU A 10 -4.04 7.61 -3.54
N ALA A 11 -4.47 8.85 -3.79
CA ALA A 11 -5.70 9.11 -4.55
C ALA A 11 -5.61 8.60 -5.99
N ARG A 12 -4.46 8.81 -6.66
CA ARG A 12 -4.20 8.30 -8.01
C ARG A 12 -4.13 6.78 -8.04
N ALA A 13 -3.48 6.15 -7.06
CA ALA A 13 -3.39 4.70 -6.96
C ALA A 13 -4.78 4.07 -6.81
N ARG A 14 -5.64 4.67 -5.99
CA ARG A 14 -7.03 4.24 -5.81
C ARG A 14 -7.86 4.38 -7.09
N ALA A 15 -7.69 5.49 -7.81
CA ALA A 15 -8.36 5.69 -9.10
C ALA A 15 -7.93 4.61 -10.12
N ALA A 16 -6.62 4.40 -10.26
CA ALA A 16 -6.06 3.37 -11.14
C ALA A 16 -6.58 1.97 -10.78
N PHE A 17 -6.62 1.62 -9.49
CA PHE A 17 -7.14 0.33 -9.04
C PHE A 17 -8.62 0.13 -9.42
N ARG A 18 -9.46 1.14 -9.20
CA ARG A 18 -10.89 1.10 -9.57
C ARG A 18 -11.13 0.99 -11.07
N GLU A 19 -10.19 1.46 -11.88
CA GLU A 19 -10.24 1.37 -13.35
C GLU A 19 -9.66 0.04 -13.88
N GLY A 20 -9.18 -0.85 -12.99
CA GLY A 20 -8.55 -2.11 -13.35
C GLY A 20 -7.08 -1.95 -13.81
N GLU A 21 -6.47 -0.80 -13.57
CA GLU A 21 -5.08 -0.51 -13.89
C GLU A 21 -4.13 -0.94 -12.75
N ASP A 22 -4.21 -2.21 -12.34
CA ASP A 22 -3.52 -2.73 -11.13
C ASP A 22 -2.01 -2.47 -11.13
N ARG A 23 -1.37 -2.50 -12.30
CA ARG A 23 0.08 -2.23 -12.44
C ARG A 23 0.42 -0.78 -12.11
N GLU A 24 -0.43 0.16 -12.55
CA GLU A 24 -0.26 1.58 -12.25
C GLU A 24 -0.55 1.83 -10.77
N ALA A 25 -1.64 1.25 -10.24
CA ALA A 25 -1.95 1.32 -8.81
C ALA A 25 -0.79 0.82 -7.93
N LEU A 26 -0.20 -0.32 -8.28
CA LEU A 26 0.96 -0.88 -7.60
C LEU A 26 2.20 0.03 -7.69
N ALA A 27 2.46 0.64 -8.85
CA ALA A 27 3.59 1.54 -9.04
C ALA A 27 3.46 2.81 -8.17
N LEU A 28 2.27 3.42 -8.15
CA LEU A 28 1.96 4.59 -7.35
C LEU A 28 2.04 4.29 -5.84
N LEU A 29 1.50 3.15 -5.38
CA LEU A 29 1.60 2.72 -3.98
C LEU A 29 3.06 2.51 -3.55
N ARG A 30 3.88 1.87 -4.39
CA ARG A 30 5.31 1.68 -4.09
C ARG A 30 6.04 3.01 -4.00
N ARG A 31 5.75 3.96 -4.88
CA ARG A 31 6.32 5.31 -4.84
C ARG A 31 5.93 6.06 -3.57
N ALA A 32 4.65 5.99 -3.19
CA ALA A 32 4.15 6.59 -1.95
C ALA A 32 4.81 5.94 -0.72
N ARG A 33 4.94 4.61 -0.71
CA ARG A 33 5.60 3.85 0.35
C ARG A 33 7.07 4.24 0.49
N ASP A 34 7.80 4.34 -0.62
CA ASP A 34 9.23 4.67 -0.63
C ASP A 34 9.51 6.12 -0.19
N ALA A 35 8.47 6.97 -0.17
CA ALA A 35 8.54 8.31 0.40
C ALA A 35 8.34 8.34 1.94
N GLN A 36 7.99 7.22 2.56
CA GLN A 36 7.84 7.08 4.01
C GLN A 36 9.10 6.50 4.64
N GLU A 37 9.33 6.82 5.91
CA GLU A 37 10.39 6.19 6.70
C GLU A 37 10.08 4.69 6.91
N ALA A 38 11.02 3.83 6.56
CA ALA A 38 10.84 2.38 6.70
C ALA A 38 10.61 2.00 8.18
N GLY A 39 9.59 1.17 8.43
CA GLY A 39 9.18 0.80 9.79
C GLY A 39 8.27 1.82 10.49
N SER A 40 7.97 2.97 9.87
CA SER A 40 6.90 3.85 10.35
C SER A 40 5.51 3.27 10.08
N VAL A 41 4.50 3.76 10.80
CA VAL A 41 3.09 3.40 10.56
C VAL A 41 2.66 3.77 9.14
N GLY A 42 3.06 4.94 8.64
CA GLY A 42 2.74 5.38 7.28
C GLY A 42 3.32 4.46 6.21
N TRP A 43 4.58 4.02 6.40
CA TRP A 43 5.19 3.00 5.55
C TRP A 43 4.43 1.68 5.62
N ALA A 44 4.09 1.21 6.83
CA ALA A 44 3.44 -0.08 7.02
C ALA A 44 2.03 -0.12 6.42
N SER A 45 1.25 0.96 6.54
CA SER A 45 -0.06 1.05 5.89
C SER A 45 0.04 0.94 4.36
N LEU A 46 1.02 1.61 3.75
CA LEU A 46 1.24 1.55 2.30
C LEU A 46 1.82 0.21 1.85
N GLU A 47 2.75 -0.36 2.61
CA GLU A 47 3.32 -1.69 2.35
C GLU A 47 2.23 -2.78 2.41
N ARG A 48 1.27 -2.66 3.34
CA ARG A 48 0.12 -3.56 3.40
C ARG A 48 -0.73 -3.47 2.14
N LEU A 49 -1.05 -2.25 1.68
CA LEU A 49 -1.80 -2.04 0.44
C LEU A 49 -1.05 -2.59 -0.78
N VAL A 50 0.27 -2.42 -0.84
CA VAL A 50 1.13 -3.06 -1.86
C VAL A 50 0.96 -4.58 -1.82
N GLY A 51 0.98 -5.18 -0.63
CA GLY A 51 0.79 -6.62 -0.45
C GLY A 51 -0.58 -7.12 -0.94
N LEU A 52 -1.65 -6.37 -0.62
CA LEU A 52 -3.01 -6.71 -1.03
C LEU A 52 -3.19 -6.60 -2.55
N VAL A 53 -2.66 -5.56 -3.20
CA VAL A 53 -2.69 -5.43 -4.67
C VAL A 53 -1.87 -6.54 -5.33
N LEU A 54 -0.72 -6.94 -4.76
CA LEU A 54 0.05 -8.07 -5.27
C LEU A 54 -0.73 -9.39 -5.22
N ILE A 55 -1.43 -9.67 -4.11
CA ILE A 55 -2.30 -10.84 -4.00
C ILE A 55 -3.44 -10.77 -5.02
N HIS A 56 -4.09 -9.61 -5.18
CA HIS A 56 -5.12 -9.40 -6.20
C HIS A 56 -4.61 -9.74 -7.62
N MET A 57 -3.36 -9.37 -7.91
CA MET A 57 -2.68 -9.67 -9.18
C MET A 57 -2.12 -11.12 -9.26
N GLN A 58 -2.53 -12.03 -8.38
CA GLN A 58 -2.06 -13.42 -8.31
C GLN A 58 -0.56 -13.58 -8.00
N ARG A 59 0.05 -12.62 -7.28
CA ARG A 59 1.46 -12.66 -6.83
C ARG A 59 1.55 -12.94 -5.34
N GLU A 60 1.00 -14.08 -4.95
CA GLU A 60 0.78 -14.46 -3.54
C GLU A 60 2.04 -14.39 -2.67
N VAL A 61 3.16 -14.96 -3.12
CA VAL A 61 4.40 -15.00 -2.33
C VAL A 61 4.90 -13.60 -1.97
N GLU A 62 4.98 -12.72 -2.96
CA GLU A 62 5.43 -11.34 -2.75
C GLU A 62 4.45 -10.54 -1.90
N GLY A 63 3.15 -10.77 -2.10
CA GLY A 63 2.11 -10.15 -1.32
C GLY A 63 2.16 -10.56 0.14
N THR A 64 2.27 -11.86 0.44
CA THR A 64 2.41 -12.40 1.80
C THR A 64 3.61 -11.79 2.51
N PHE A 65 4.78 -11.73 1.86
CA PHE A 65 5.95 -11.09 2.46
C PHE A 65 5.73 -9.61 2.80
N ALA A 66 5.00 -8.87 1.97
CA ALA A 66 4.65 -7.48 2.26
C ALA A 66 3.69 -7.39 3.46
N LEU A 67 2.66 -8.25 3.52
CA LEU A 67 1.73 -8.30 4.65
C LEU A 67 2.44 -8.64 5.96
N GLU A 68 3.31 -9.65 5.98
CA GLU A 68 4.05 -10.04 7.19
C GLU A 68 4.89 -8.88 7.74
N ARG A 69 5.57 -8.14 6.87
CA ARG A 69 6.35 -6.96 7.27
C ARG A 69 5.48 -5.82 7.79
N SER A 70 4.40 -5.52 7.08
CA SER A 70 3.51 -4.42 7.49
C SER A 70 2.79 -4.73 8.79
N ASP A 71 2.31 -5.95 8.95
CA ASP A 71 1.44 -6.34 10.06
C ASP A 71 2.22 -6.36 11.37
N ALA A 72 3.46 -6.85 11.35
CA ALA A 72 4.35 -6.78 12.50
C ALA A 72 4.54 -5.33 13.01
N VAL A 73 4.61 -4.34 12.11
CA VAL A 73 4.76 -2.93 12.48
C VAL A 73 3.44 -2.34 12.97
N LEU A 74 2.33 -2.60 12.28
CA LEU A 74 1.01 -2.08 12.65
C LEU A 74 0.54 -2.65 13.99
N ASP A 75 0.74 -3.96 14.22
CA ASP A 75 0.40 -4.64 15.47
C ASP A 75 1.21 -4.07 16.64
N ALA A 76 2.52 -3.89 16.47
CA ALA A 76 3.38 -3.29 17.49
C ALA A 76 2.98 -1.84 17.83
N ALA A 77 2.44 -1.11 16.85
CA ALA A 77 1.95 0.26 17.02
C ALA A 77 0.50 0.35 17.52
N GLY A 78 -0.24 -0.77 17.59
CA GLY A 78 -1.68 -0.76 17.85
C GLY A 78 -2.50 0.01 16.80
N ALA A 79 -1.98 0.08 15.57
CA ALA A 79 -2.56 0.87 14.49
C ALA A 79 -3.62 0.07 13.71
N PRO A 80 -4.60 0.75 13.06
CA PRO A 80 -5.54 0.07 12.17
C PRO A 80 -4.83 -0.62 11.01
N THR A 81 -5.38 -1.76 10.57
CA THR A 81 -4.88 -2.52 9.42
C THR A 81 -5.70 -2.20 8.17
N PRO A 82 -5.13 -1.51 7.17
CA PRO A 82 -5.83 -1.27 5.91
C PRO A 82 -6.30 -2.57 5.26
N THR A 83 -7.51 -2.55 4.69
CA THR A 83 -8.05 -3.63 3.85
C THR A 83 -8.23 -3.11 2.43
N LEU A 84 -8.27 -4.02 1.45
CA LEU A 84 -8.42 -3.63 0.05
C LEU A 84 -9.79 -2.98 -0.18
N GLU A 85 -10.86 -3.58 0.35
CA GLU A 85 -12.23 -3.05 0.30
C GLU A 85 -12.34 -1.70 1.01
N GLY A 86 -11.77 -1.56 2.21
CA GLY A 86 -11.82 -0.31 2.97
C GLY A 86 -11.04 0.82 2.30
N TRP A 87 -9.93 0.50 1.62
CA TRP A 87 -9.17 1.48 0.85
C TRP A 87 -9.88 1.87 -0.45
N GLU A 88 -10.42 0.89 -1.19
CA GLU A 88 -11.11 1.11 -2.47
C GLU A 88 -12.35 2.00 -2.33
N THR A 89 -13.08 1.86 -1.22
CA THR A 89 -14.37 2.53 -0.98
C THR A 89 -14.29 3.84 -0.18
N SER A 90 -13.13 4.12 0.44
CA SER A 90 -12.82 5.42 1.08
C SER A 90 -12.62 6.56 0.08
#